data_AF-A0A7J3U7F4-F1
#
_entry.id   AF-A0A7J3U7F4-F1
#
_cell.length_a   1.000
_cell.length_b   1.000
_cell.length_c   1.000
_cell.angle_alpha   90.00
_cell.angle_beta   90.00
_cell.angle_gamma   90.00
#
_symmetry.space_group_name_H-M   'P 1'
#
loop_
_entity.id
_entity.type
_entity.pdbx_description
1 polymer ?
#
loop_
_entity_poly.entity_id
_entity_poly.type
_entity_poly.pdbx_seq_one_letter_code
_entity_poly.pdbx_strand_id
1 'polypeptide(L)'
;MSPKNNLSITTGVDVTTIGYPDATPDNLMIIGVLFNSEVHQGFSDSPHDTHPFDAYYVDAVDADKVKGDLETWVKFNRPRTGFIYLFGLPIKRIFFDTPLLIGKTTVEAEVNRFLQTEKVEFYMDDKLRNTDTQPPYTWVWSDTLIGRHTIKAKAYHSGGITSKTTQEVIAFIF
;
A
#
# COMPACT_ATOMS: atom_id res chain seq x y z
N MET A 1 -30.39 -1.84 28.78
CA MET A 1 -30.63 -1.62 27.32
C MET A 1 -29.33 -1.10 26.75
N SER A 2 -28.71 -1.80 25.80
CA SER A 2 -27.41 -1.39 25.24
C SER A 2 -27.66 -0.29 24.19
N PRO A 3 -27.14 0.94 24.34
CA PRO A 3 -27.29 1.96 23.31
C PRO A 3 -26.26 1.67 22.21
N LYS A 4 -26.54 0.69 21.35
CA LYS A 4 -25.86 0.52 20.07
C LYS A 4 -26.47 1.44 19.02
N ASN A 5 -26.37 2.75 19.22
CA ASN A 5 -26.51 3.69 18.12
C ASN A 5 -25.08 3.96 17.63
N ASN A 6 -24.79 3.51 16.41
CA ASN A 6 -23.48 3.69 15.77
C ASN A 6 -23.15 5.19 15.68
N LEU A 7 -22.38 5.69 16.63
CA LEU A 7 -21.80 7.03 16.58
C LEU A 7 -20.72 7.02 15.50
N SER A 8 -21.03 7.62 14.34
CA SER A 8 -20.04 7.85 13.29
C SER A 8 -19.52 9.28 13.40
N ILE A 9 -18.27 9.43 13.81
CA ILE A 9 -17.56 10.71 13.79
C ILE A 9 -16.72 10.72 12.50
N THR A 10 -16.94 11.71 11.64
CA THR A 10 -16.11 11.94 10.45
C THR A 10 -15.41 13.29 10.62
N THR A 11 -14.12 13.24 10.97
CA THR A 11 -13.26 14.42 11.06
C THR A 11 -12.09 14.25 10.08
N GLY A 12 -11.80 15.31 9.31
CA GLY A 12 -10.57 15.38 8.52
C GLY A 12 -9.48 15.99 9.40
N VAL A 13 -8.48 15.19 9.78
CA VAL A 13 -7.30 15.68 10.52
C VAL A 13 -6.14 15.72 9.55
N ASP A 14 -5.58 16.91 9.31
CA ASP A 14 -4.32 17.05 8.57
C ASP A 14 -3.16 16.73 9.51
N VAL A 15 -2.64 15.51 9.38
CA VAL A 15 -1.52 14.99 10.19
C VAL A 15 -0.25 15.84 10.06
N THR A 16 -0.09 16.65 9.02
CA THR A 16 1.09 17.54 8.90
C THR A 16 1.05 18.73 9.87
N THR A 17 -0.10 18.96 10.52
CA THR A 17 -0.33 20.13 11.39
C THR A 17 -0.25 19.82 12.89
N ILE A 18 -0.11 18.55 13.30
CA ILE A 18 -0.18 18.15 14.72
C ILE A 18 1.12 18.39 15.51
N GLY A 19 2.13 19.03 14.92
CA GLY A 19 3.39 19.36 15.60
C GLY A 19 4.37 18.19 15.78
N TYR A 20 4.08 17.05 15.15
CA TYR A 20 4.91 15.86 15.15
C TYR A 20 5.40 15.59 13.72
N PRO A 21 6.65 15.98 13.37
CA PRO A 21 7.15 15.94 11.99
C PRO A 21 7.32 14.51 11.43
N ASP A 22 7.33 13.51 12.31
CA ASP A 22 7.42 12.09 12.02
C ASP A 22 6.06 11.37 12.09
N ALA A 23 4.97 12.08 12.36
CA ALA A 23 3.64 11.49 12.37
C ALA A 23 3.23 11.11 10.93
N THR A 24 2.91 9.83 10.75
CA THR A 24 2.36 9.28 9.51
C THR A 24 1.10 8.50 9.86
N PRO A 25 0.13 8.35 8.96
CA PRO A 25 -1.03 7.51 9.24
C PRO A 25 -0.69 6.14 9.84
N ASP A 26 0.41 5.51 9.44
CA ASP A 26 0.85 4.19 9.94
C ASP A 26 1.26 4.16 11.42
N ASN A 27 1.61 5.32 12.01
CA ASN A 27 1.96 5.44 13.43
C ASN A 27 0.88 6.14 14.26
N LEU A 28 -0.31 6.33 13.69
CA LEU A 28 -1.45 6.95 14.37
C LEU A 28 -2.51 5.92 14.80
N MET A 29 -3.14 6.21 15.94
CA MET A 29 -4.30 5.49 16.46
C MET A 29 -5.35 6.51 16.87
N ILE A 30 -6.60 6.26 16.49
CA ILE A 30 -7.76 7.02 16.96
C ILE A 30 -8.32 6.29 18.16
N ILE A 31 -8.52 7.00 19.26
CA ILE A 31 -9.20 6.48 20.46
C ILE A 31 -10.50 7.26 20.62
N GLY A 32 -11.63 6.55 20.57
CA GLY A 32 -12.93 7.08 20.96
C GLY A 32 -13.19 6.79 22.43
N VAL A 33 -13.44 7.82 23.24
CA VAL A 33 -13.80 7.66 24.66
C VAL A 33 -15.20 8.23 24.87
N LEU A 34 -16.09 7.38 25.38
CA LEU A 34 -17.43 7.78 25.81
C LEU A 34 -17.42 8.00 27.31
N PHE A 35 -17.75 9.21 27.73
CA PHE A 35 -17.95 9.56 29.12
C PHE A 35 -19.43 9.48 29.48
N ASN A 36 -19.72 9.07 30.71
CA ASN A 36 -21.04 9.24 31.32
C ASN A 36 -21.39 10.74 31.41
N SER A 37 -22.67 11.07 31.31
CA SER A 37 -23.19 12.43 31.46
C SER A 37 -23.34 12.88 32.92
N GLU A 38 -23.29 11.95 33.88
CA GLU A 38 -23.39 12.28 35.31
C GLU A 38 -22.07 12.83 35.85
N VAL A 39 -22.16 13.96 36.55
CA VAL A 39 -21.03 14.60 37.23
C VAL A 39 -20.82 13.93 38.58
N HIS A 40 -19.57 13.57 38.86
CA HIS A 40 -19.13 13.10 40.17
C HIS A 40 -18.12 14.09 40.74
N GLN A 41 -18.39 14.64 41.92
CA GLN A 41 -17.45 15.54 42.58
C GLN A 41 -16.30 14.74 43.19
N GLY A 42 -15.08 14.98 42.69
CA GLY A 42 -13.83 14.43 43.24
C GLY A 42 -13.01 15.51 43.93
N PHE A 43 -11.98 15.10 44.68
CA PHE A 43 -11.03 16.00 45.33
C PHE A 43 -9.60 15.56 45.04
N SER A 44 -8.73 16.50 44.65
CA SER A 44 -7.35 16.15 44.28
C SER A 44 -6.41 15.97 45.47
N ASP A 45 -6.86 16.32 46.68
CA ASP A 45 -6.07 16.42 47.90
C ASP A 45 -6.69 15.67 49.10
N SER A 46 -7.13 14.43 48.85
CA SER A 46 -7.65 13.56 49.90
C SER A 46 -6.61 13.30 51.00
N PRO A 47 -6.96 13.38 52.31
CA PRO A 47 -8.33 13.44 52.86
C PRO A 47 -8.81 14.87 53.21
N HIS A 48 -8.06 15.91 52.84
CA HIS A 48 -8.40 17.28 53.19
C HIS A 48 -9.54 17.83 52.33
N ASP A 49 -9.70 17.28 51.13
CA ASP A 49 -10.82 17.53 50.23
C ASP A 49 -11.05 19.04 49.99
N THR A 50 -9.97 19.82 49.85
CA THR A 50 -10.04 21.28 49.67
C THR A 50 -9.99 21.72 48.21
N HIS A 51 -9.68 20.80 47.28
CA HIS A 51 -9.55 21.09 45.86
C HIS A 51 -10.53 20.22 45.04
N PRO A 52 -11.81 20.62 44.95
CA PRO A 52 -12.82 19.86 44.23
C PRO A 52 -12.64 19.97 42.71
N PHE A 53 -13.02 18.91 42.00
CA PHE A 53 -13.13 18.89 40.54
C PHE A 53 -14.30 18.04 40.08
N ASP A 54 -14.84 18.38 38.90
CA ASP A 54 -15.88 17.60 38.25
C ASP A 54 -15.25 16.42 37.50
N ALA A 55 -15.64 15.21 37.87
CA ALA A 55 -15.24 13.98 37.21
C ALA A 55 -16.41 13.42 36.40
N TYR A 56 -16.11 13.02 35.17
CA TYR A 56 -17.00 12.22 34.33
C TYR A 56 -16.34 10.85 34.16
N TYR A 57 -17.04 9.78 34.50
CA TYR A 57 -16.49 8.43 34.35
C TYR A 57 -16.53 7.98 32.90
N VAL A 58 -15.55 7.17 32.50
CA VAL A 58 -15.52 6.52 31.19
C VAL A 58 -16.49 5.35 31.20
N ASP A 59 -17.45 5.35 30.28
CA ASP A 59 -18.44 4.27 30.10
C ASP A 59 -17.99 3.29 29.00
N ALA A 60 -17.34 3.79 27.95
CA ALA A 60 -16.77 2.98 26.89
C ALA A 60 -15.51 3.59 26.29
N VAL A 61 -14.64 2.71 25.80
CA VAL A 61 -13.48 3.08 24.99
C VAL A 61 -13.39 2.15 23.79
N ASP A 62 -13.07 2.71 22.64
CA ASP A 62 -12.73 1.95 21.44
C ASP A 62 -11.53 2.61 20.75
N ALA A 63 -10.76 1.84 19.99
CA ALA A 63 -9.62 2.36 19.27
C ALA A 63 -9.44 1.66 17.93
N ASP A 64 -9.08 2.45 16.91
CA ASP A 64 -8.73 1.94 15.59
C ASP A 64 -7.44 2.58 15.09
N LYS A 65 -6.65 1.81 14.33
CA LYS A 65 -5.44 2.33 13.71
C LYS A 65 -5.84 3.18 12.51
N VAL A 66 -5.18 4.32 12.34
CA VAL A 66 -5.33 5.07 11.09
C VAL A 66 -4.68 4.22 10.01
N LYS A 67 -5.46 3.77 9.03
CA LYS A 67 -4.87 3.13 7.85
C LYS A 67 -4.28 4.23 7.00
N GLY A 68 -2.95 4.31 6.99
CA GLY A 68 -2.27 4.99 5.91
C GLY A 68 -2.55 4.31 4.60
N ASP A 69 -2.56 5.10 3.53
CA ASP A 69 -2.14 4.58 2.25
C ASP A 69 -0.70 4.10 2.45
N LEU A 70 -0.54 2.84 2.89
CA LEU A 70 0.76 2.18 2.91
C LEU A 70 1.32 2.37 1.51
N GLU A 71 2.45 3.07 1.39
CA GLU A 71 3.10 3.32 0.11
C GLU A 71 3.60 1.98 -0.46
N THR A 72 2.69 1.29 -1.12
CA THR A 72 2.96 0.05 -1.82
C THR A 72 3.42 0.40 -3.21
N TRP A 73 4.48 -0.28 -3.65
CA TRP A 73 4.96 -0.15 -5.01
C TRP A 73 5.22 -1.52 -5.57
N VAL A 74 5.05 -1.58 -6.89
CA VAL A 74 5.54 -2.66 -7.74
C VAL A 74 6.36 -1.99 -8.83
N LYS A 75 7.49 -2.59 -9.21
CA LYS A 75 8.36 -2.10 -10.28
C LYS A 75 8.88 -3.28 -11.09
N PHE A 76 9.21 -3.04 -12.36
CA PHE A 76 9.88 -4.05 -13.17
C PHE A 76 11.36 -4.12 -12.83
N ASN A 77 11.82 -5.28 -12.39
CA ASN A 77 13.24 -5.63 -12.34
C ASN A 77 13.72 -6.08 -13.72
N ARG A 78 12.84 -6.71 -14.51
CA ARG A 78 13.08 -7.05 -15.90
C ARG A 78 11.80 -6.86 -16.73
N PRO A 79 11.89 -6.29 -17.94
CA PRO A 79 13.06 -5.60 -18.48
C PRO A 79 13.29 -4.24 -17.82
N ARG A 80 14.56 -3.83 -17.67
CA ARG A 80 14.92 -2.51 -17.16
C ARG A 80 14.83 -1.48 -18.27
N THR A 81 14.31 -0.31 -17.92
CA THR A 81 14.29 0.91 -18.75
C THR A 81 15.64 1.16 -19.38
N GLY A 82 15.64 1.33 -20.70
CA GLY A 82 16.80 1.68 -21.51
C GLY A 82 17.85 0.58 -21.64
N PHE A 83 17.49 -0.70 -21.56
CA PHE A 83 18.38 -1.82 -21.86
C PHE A 83 17.93 -2.59 -23.11
N ILE A 84 18.92 -3.09 -23.86
CA ILE A 84 18.73 -4.16 -24.85
C ILE A 84 18.83 -5.51 -24.13
N TYR A 85 17.84 -6.35 -24.36
CA TYR A 85 17.81 -7.75 -23.93
C TYR A 85 17.87 -8.67 -25.15
N LEU A 86 18.75 -9.68 -25.09
CA LEU A 86 18.81 -10.76 -26.06
C LEU A 86 18.59 -12.08 -25.32
N PHE A 87 17.57 -12.84 -25.70
CA PHE A 87 17.16 -14.08 -25.06
C PHE A 87 17.05 -13.95 -23.52
N GLY A 88 16.47 -12.84 -23.05
CA GLY A 88 16.26 -12.55 -21.62
C GLY A 88 17.50 -12.04 -20.87
N LEU A 89 18.65 -11.93 -21.53
CA LEU A 89 19.88 -11.41 -20.94
C LEU A 89 20.08 -9.92 -21.27
N PRO A 90 20.29 -9.04 -20.28
CA PRO A 90 20.62 -7.65 -20.54
C PRO A 90 22.03 -7.56 -21.15
N ILE A 91 22.15 -6.99 -22.35
CA ILE A 91 23.44 -6.83 -23.02
C ILE A 91 24.02 -5.43 -22.79
N LYS A 92 23.20 -4.38 -22.95
CA LYS A 92 23.71 -3.01 -22.94
C LYS A 92 22.62 -2.00 -22.62
N ARG A 93 22.98 -0.92 -21.93
CA ARG A 93 22.15 0.27 -21.78
C ARG A 93 22.22 1.15 -23.05
N ILE A 94 21.09 1.64 -23.52
CA ILE A 94 20.92 2.48 -24.70
C ILE A 94 20.48 3.91 -24.32
N PHE A 95 20.49 4.82 -25.30
CA PHE A 95 20.23 6.25 -25.10
C PHE A 95 18.75 6.62 -24.98
N PHE A 96 17.82 5.70 -25.24
CA PHE A 96 16.39 5.88 -25.04
C PHE A 96 15.89 4.97 -23.91
N ASP A 97 14.81 5.37 -23.24
CA ASP A 97 14.33 4.71 -22.01
C ASP A 97 13.47 3.46 -22.27
N THR A 98 12.97 3.25 -23.48
CA THR A 98 12.20 2.04 -23.83
C THR A 98 13.12 0.81 -23.94
N PRO A 99 12.89 -0.30 -23.21
CA PRO A 99 13.65 -1.52 -23.38
C PRO A 99 13.43 -2.13 -24.78
N LEU A 100 14.49 -2.69 -25.35
CA LEU A 100 14.45 -3.47 -26.60
C LEU A 100 14.64 -4.95 -26.28
N LEU A 101 13.65 -5.79 -26.61
CA LEU A 101 13.62 -7.21 -26.28
C LEU A 101 13.75 -8.02 -27.57
N ILE A 102 14.73 -8.90 -27.66
CA ILE A 102 14.98 -9.75 -28.82
C ILE A 102 15.01 -11.21 -28.37
N GLY A 103 14.12 -12.04 -28.92
CA GLY A 103 13.94 -13.44 -28.52
C GLY A 103 13.21 -13.60 -27.19
N LYS A 104 13.00 -14.85 -26.76
CA LYS A 104 12.31 -15.19 -25.50
C LYS A 104 12.82 -14.37 -24.32
N THR A 105 11.90 -13.88 -23.49
CA THR A 105 12.21 -13.01 -22.36
C THR A 105 11.39 -13.37 -21.13
N THR A 106 11.85 -12.93 -19.96
CA THR A 106 11.14 -13.07 -18.70
C THR A 106 10.90 -11.67 -18.15
N VAL A 107 9.63 -11.36 -17.89
CA VAL A 107 9.23 -10.17 -17.13
C VAL A 107 9.31 -10.52 -15.65
N GLU A 108 9.96 -9.68 -14.87
CA GLU A 108 10.17 -9.87 -13.43
C GLU A 108 9.74 -8.60 -12.71
N ALA A 109 8.87 -8.75 -11.72
CA ALA A 109 8.41 -7.64 -10.89
C ALA A 109 8.90 -7.79 -9.44
N GLU A 110 9.34 -6.67 -8.89
CA GLU A 110 9.64 -6.53 -7.47
C GLU A 110 8.51 -5.77 -6.80
N VAL A 111 8.16 -6.20 -5.59
CA VAL A 111 7.06 -5.65 -4.80
C VAL A 111 7.60 -5.19 -3.46
N ASN A 112 7.04 -4.10 -2.92
CA ASN A 112 7.36 -3.62 -1.59
C ASN A 112 7.15 -4.72 -0.52
N ARG A 113 8.15 -4.93 0.34
CA ARG A 113 8.19 -5.96 1.38
C ARG A 113 7.42 -5.63 2.67
N PHE A 114 6.87 -4.43 2.82
CA PHE A 114 6.14 -4.04 4.05
C PHE A 114 4.77 -4.70 4.18
N LEU A 115 4.22 -5.24 3.09
CA LEU A 115 2.96 -5.97 3.08
C LEU A 115 3.11 -7.38 2.53
N GLN A 116 2.31 -8.29 3.07
CA GLN A 116 2.14 -9.60 2.48
C GLN A 116 1.44 -9.45 1.12
N THR A 117 2.13 -9.86 0.06
CA THR A 117 1.57 -9.88 -1.30
C THR A 117 0.96 -11.24 -1.56
N GLU A 118 -0.30 -11.25 -1.99
CA GLU A 118 -1.08 -12.46 -2.27
C GLU A 118 -0.84 -12.95 -3.70
N LYS A 119 -0.75 -12.02 -4.65
CA LYS A 119 -0.47 -12.30 -6.06
C LYS A 119 -0.01 -11.07 -6.83
N VAL A 120 0.65 -11.32 -7.96
CA VAL A 120 0.96 -10.34 -9.00
C VAL A 120 0.37 -10.80 -10.33
N GLU A 121 -0.44 -9.96 -10.94
CA GLU A 121 -0.99 -10.17 -12.27
C GLU A 121 -0.16 -9.40 -13.30
N PHE A 122 0.27 -10.09 -14.36
CA PHE A 122 1.03 -9.53 -15.47
C PHE A 122 0.15 -9.42 -16.71
N TYR A 123 0.20 -8.26 -17.37
CA TYR A 123 -0.58 -7.94 -18.54
C TYR A 123 0.32 -7.46 -19.68
N MET A 124 -0.16 -7.67 -20.89
CA MET A 124 0.40 -7.14 -22.13
C MET A 124 -0.75 -6.55 -22.95
N ASP A 125 -0.66 -5.26 -23.28
CA ASP A 125 -1.71 -4.51 -23.97
C ASP A 125 -3.11 -4.75 -23.35
N ASP A 126 -3.16 -4.60 -22.02
CA ASP A 126 -4.33 -4.81 -21.16
C ASP A 126 -4.93 -6.23 -21.11
N LYS A 127 -4.33 -7.20 -21.81
CA LYS A 127 -4.70 -8.62 -21.71
C LYS A 127 -3.90 -9.31 -20.62
N LEU A 128 -4.57 -10.05 -19.75
CA LEU A 128 -3.92 -10.86 -18.70
C LEU A 128 -3.06 -11.96 -19.35
N ARG A 129 -1.83 -12.11 -18.88
CA ARG A 129 -0.85 -13.08 -19.41
C ARG A 129 -0.39 -14.08 -18.37
N ASN A 130 -0.21 -13.63 -17.13
CA ASN A 130 0.14 -14.51 -16.02
C ASN A 130 -0.42 -14.00 -14.70
N THR A 131 -0.65 -14.91 -13.76
CA THR A 131 -0.86 -14.61 -12.33
C THR A 131 0.15 -15.41 -11.54
N ASP A 132 1.01 -14.74 -10.80
CA ASP A 132 2.03 -15.38 -9.96
C ASP A 132 1.74 -15.10 -8.48
N THR A 133 1.72 -16.15 -7.66
CA THR A 133 1.37 -16.08 -6.23
C THR A 133 2.59 -16.20 -5.33
N GLN A 134 3.79 -16.40 -5.89
CA GLN A 134 5.01 -16.57 -5.09
C GLN A 134 6.18 -15.75 -5.64
N PRO A 135 6.96 -15.07 -4.78
CA PRO A 135 8.17 -14.41 -5.21
C PRO A 135 9.28 -15.44 -5.54
N PRO A 136 10.19 -15.16 -6.50
CA PRO A 136 10.22 -13.97 -7.34
C PRO A 136 9.09 -13.97 -8.37
N TYR A 137 8.34 -12.86 -8.45
CA TYR A 137 7.17 -12.76 -9.33
C TYR A 137 7.61 -12.62 -10.78
N THR A 138 7.26 -13.60 -11.60
CA THR A 138 7.74 -13.68 -12.98
C THR A 138 6.65 -14.03 -13.98
N TRP A 139 6.87 -13.64 -15.22
CA TRP A 139 6.09 -14.09 -16.36
C TRP A 139 7.04 -14.39 -17.53
N VAL A 140 7.04 -15.65 -17.98
CA VAL A 140 7.77 -16.07 -19.18
C VAL A 140 6.99 -15.64 -20.42
N TRP A 141 7.57 -14.76 -21.21
CA TRP A 141 6.98 -14.26 -22.44
C TRP A 141 7.52 -15.07 -23.63
N SER A 142 6.66 -15.95 -24.16
CA SER A 142 6.98 -16.88 -25.25
C SER A 142 6.24 -16.62 -26.56
N ASP A 143 5.16 -15.82 -26.55
CA ASP A 143 4.37 -15.59 -27.76
C ASP A 143 5.15 -14.74 -28.76
N THR A 144 5.14 -15.16 -30.02
CA THR A 144 5.72 -14.41 -31.13
C THR A 144 5.02 -13.06 -31.24
N LEU A 145 5.79 -11.98 -31.07
CA LEU A 145 5.25 -10.63 -31.09
C LEU A 145 6.33 -9.64 -31.52
N ILE A 146 5.95 -8.72 -32.40
CA ILE A 146 6.82 -7.71 -32.97
C ILE A 146 6.16 -6.35 -32.84
N GLY A 147 6.90 -5.36 -32.30
CA GLY A 147 6.47 -3.97 -32.25
C GLY A 147 6.57 -3.35 -30.87
N ARG A 148 5.88 -2.21 -30.69
CA ARG A 148 5.75 -1.53 -29.40
C ARG A 148 4.57 -2.11 -28.64
N HIS A 149 4.80 -2.46 -27.39
CA HIS A 149 3.79 -3.04 -26.49
C HIS A 149 3.90 -2.43 -25.11
N THR A 150 2.81 -2.49 -24.36
CA THR A 150 2.77 -2.04 -22.97
C THR A 150 2.66 -3.24 -22.05
N ILE A 151 3.64 -3.42 -21.18
CA ILE A 151 3.57 -4.38 -20.08
C ILE A 151 3.07 -3.70 -18.81
N LYS A 152 2.28 -4.40 -18.02
CA LYS A 152 1.73 -3.92 -16.75
C LYS A 152 1.78 -5.01 -15.71
N ALA A 153 2.17 -4.67 -14.49
CA ALA A 153 2.09 -5.56 -13.34
C ALA A 153 1.17 -4.92 -12.30
N LYS A 154 0.28 -5.72 -11.72
CA LYS A 154 -0.62 -5.32 -10.64
C LYS A 154 -0.46 -6.28 -9.46
N ALA A 155 0.00 -5.77 -8.33
CA ALA A 155 0.15 -6.54 -7.11
C ALA A 155 -1.07 -6.35 -6.20
N TYR A 156 -1.48 -7.44 -5.55
CA TYR A 156 -2.56 -7.48 -4.58
C TYR A 156 -1.96 -7.87 -3.24
N HIS A 157 -2.24 -7.08 -2.21
CA HIS A 157 -1.70 -7.24 -0.87
C HIS A 157 -2.83 -7.54 0.12
N SER A 158 -2.45 -8.02 1.31
CA SER A 158 -3.39 -8.23 2.41
C SER A 158 -4.16 -6.96 2.74
N GLY A 159 -5.42 -7.11 3.15
CA GLY A 159 -6.30 -5.98 3.46
C GLY A 159 -6.91 -5.27 2.24
N GLY A 160 -6.79 -5.86 1.04
CA GLY A 160 -7.40 -5.34 -0.19
C GLY A 160 -6.62 -4.22 -0.88
N ILE A 161 -5.39 -3.95 -0.44
CA ILE A 161 -4.53 -2.91 -1.00
C ILE A 161 -3.95 -3.40 -2.33
N THR A 162 -3.88 -2.51 -3.33
CA THR A 162 -3.29 -2.84 -4.64
C THR A 162 -2.29 -1.81 -5.09
N SER A 163 -1.20 -2.26 -5.70
CA SER A 163 -0.24 -1.40 -6.41
C SER A 163 -0.12 -1.82 -7.88
N LYS A 164 0.29 -0.89 -8.75
CA LYS A 164 0.46 -1.16 -10.18
C LYS A 164 1.63 -0.41 -10.77
N THR A 165 2.20 -0.96 -11.84
CA THR A 165 3.23 -0.32 -12.66
C THR A 165 3.02 -0.64 -14.12
N THR A 166 3.52 0.21 -15.00
CA THR A 166 3.36 0.08 -16.45
C THR A 166 4.63 0.56 -17.14
N GLN A 167 5.01 -0.13 -18.21
CA GLN A 167 6.19 0.18 -18.98
C GLN A 167 5.98 -0.19 -20.45
N GLU A 168 6.37 0.70 -21.35
CA GLU A 168 6.46 0.39 -22.77
C GLU A 168 7.72 -0.41 -23.08
N VAL A 169 7.64 -1.34 -24.04
CA VAL A 169 8.75 -2.12 -24.56
C VAL A 169 8.69 -2.19 -26.09
N ILE A 170 9.84 -2.31 -26.74
CA ILE A 170 9.91 -2.71 -28.15
C ILE A 170 10.30 -4.18 -28.17
N ALA A 171 9.42 -5.04 -28.67
CA ALA A 171 9.58 -6.48 -28.63
C ALA A 171 9.80 -7.04 -30.05
N PHE A 172 10.72 -8.00 -30.17
CA PHE A 172 10.95 -8.86 -31.33
C PHE A 172 11.11 -10.29 -30.80
N ILE A 173 10.00 -10.90 -30.37
CA ILE A 173 9.98 -12.22 -29.72
C ILE A 173 9.70 -13.30 -30.77
N PHE A 174 10.50 -14.37 -30.77
CA PHE A 174 10.43 -15.54 -31.64
C PHE A 174 11.08 -16.76 -30.97
#